data_AF-A0A8H5LDQ5-F1
#
_entry.id   AF-A0A8H5LDQ5-F1
#
_cell.length_a   1.000
_cell.length_b   1.000
_cell.length_c   1.000
_cell.angle_alpha   90.00
_cell.angle_beta   90.00
_cell.angle_gamma   90.00
#
_symmetry.space_group_name_H-M   'P 1'
#
loop_
_entity.id
_entity.type
_entity.pdbx_description
1 polymer ?
#
loop_
_entity_poly.entity_id
_entity_poly.type
_entity_poly.pdbx_seq_one_letter_code
_entity_poly.pdbx_strand_id
1 'polypeptide(L)'
;MKMPKVHRSKAEWKAVLTTNSVNGTKSSPWINKDLAPTLLSARTWSWISLSSYWWGNAFNASQWSNGASLIAVGLNWHQALILTSNWANLKQ
;
A
#
# COMPACT_ATOMS: atom_id res chain seq x y z
N MET A 1 -18.64 -18.28 23.73
CA MET A 1 -18.01 -17.82 22.48
C MET A 1 -17.97 -19.00 21.51
N LYS A 2 -18.72 -18.99 20.40
CA LYS A 2 -18.67 -20.07 19.40
C LYS A 2 -17.48 -19.83 18.49
N MET A 3 -16.54 -20.78 18.43
CA MET A 3 -15.37 -20.67 17.56
C MET A 3 -15.81 -20.70 16.09
N PRO A 4 -15.21 -19.89 15.21
CA PRO A 4 -15.42 -20.00 13.77
C PRO A 4 -15.05 -21.41 13.29
N LYS A 5 -15.86 -22.01 12.41
CA LYS A 5 -15.52 -23.29 11.79
C LYS A 5 -14.24 -23.12 10.96
N VAL A 6 -13.21 -23.90 11.27
CA VAL A 6 -11.96 -23.93 10.50
C VAL A 6 -12.19 -24.72 9.22
N HIS A 7 -12.02 -24.09 8.06
CA HIS A 7 -12.08 -24.74 6.75
C HIS A 7 -10.83 -25.61 6.55
N ARG A 8 -11.00 -26.88 6.18
CA ARG A 8 -9.89 -27.85 6.12
C ARG A 8 -9.49 -28.24 4.70
N SER A 9 -10.30 -27.92 3.69
CA SER A 9 -10.03 -28.29 2.30
C SER A 9 -9.81 -27.08 1.39
N LYS A 10 -8.97 -27.24 0.36
CA LYS A 10 -8.74 -26.20 -0.66
C LYS A 10 -10.02 -25.77 -1.38
N ALA A 11 -10.99 -26.68 -1.54
CA ALA A 11 -12.28 -26.39 -2.17
C ALA A 11 -13.16 -25.51 -1.29
N GLU A 12 -13.25 -25.80 0.02
CA GLU A 12 -13.95 -24.94 0.99
C GLU A 12 -13.31 -23.56 1.08
N TRP A 13 -11.97 -23.50 1.13
CA TRP A 13 -11.26 -22.22 1.11
C TRP A 13 -11.56 -21.42 -0.16
N LYS A 14 -11.57 -22.05 -1.34
CA LYS A 14 -11.95 -21.37 -2.59
C LYS A 14 -13.38 -20.85 -2.55
N ALA A 15 -14.35 -21.62 -2.03
CA ALA A 15 -15.75 -21.21 -1.95
C ALA A 15 -15.98 -20.00 -1.02
N VAL A 16 -15.20 -19.90 0.06
CA VAL A 16 -15.23 -18.74 0.98
C VAL A 16 -14.55 -17.52 0.38
N LEU A 17 -13.44 -17.73 -0.34
CA LEU A 17 -12.65 -16.66 -0.96
C LEU A 17 -13.25 -16.14 -2.29
N THR A 18 -14.16 -16.87 -2.93
CA THR A 18 -14.87 -16.40 -4.12
C THR A 18 -15.91 -15.35 -3.74
N THR A 19 -15.63 -14.08 -4.05
CA THR A 19 -16.49 -12.93 -3.77
C THR A 19 -17.65 -12.78 -4.75
N ASN A 20 -17.61 -13.50 -5.87
CA ASN A 20 -18.57 -13.38 -6.96
C ASN A 20 -19.62 -14.48 -6.85
N SER A 21 -20.59 -14.29 -5.96
CA SER A 21 -21.87 -14.99 -6.11
C SER A 21 -22.58 -14.40 -7.32
N VAL A 22 -22.91 -15.25 -8.29
CA VAL A 22 -23.75 -14.90 -9.45
C VAL A 22 -25.10 -14.31 -9.01
N ASN A 23 -25.51 -14.57 -7.76
CA ASN A 23 -26.74 -14.08 -7.13
C ASN A 23 -26.52 -13.00 -6.04
N GLY A 24 -25.34 -12.37 -5.93
CA GLY A 24 -25.11 -11.24 -5.02
C GLY A 24 -25.02 -11.58 -3.52
N THR A 25 -24.86 -12.85 -3.14
CA THR A 25 -24.65 -13.24 -1.73
C THR A 25 -23.23 -12.94 -1.27
N LYS A 26 -23.09 -12.17 -0.17
CA LYS A 26 -21.81 -11.74 0.42
C LYS A 26 -20.96 -12.94 0.85
N SER A 27 -19.69 -12.97 0.43
CA SER A 27 -18.74 -14.05 0.74
C SER A 27 -18.29 -14.14 2.21
N SER A 28 -18.58 -13.11 3.01
CA SER A 28 -18.38 -13.11 4.47
C SER A 28 -19.26 -12.05 5.14
N PRO A 29 -19.81 -12.28 6.35
CA PRO A 29 -20.56 -11.28 7.10
C PRO A 29 -19.70 -10.04 7.47
N TRP A 30 -18.37 -10.12 7.34
CA TRP A 30 -17.43 -9.03 7.65
C TRP A 30 -16.98 -8.24 6.41
N ILE A 31 -17.51 -8.53 5.21
CA ILE A 31 -17.14 -7.80 3.99
C ILE A 31 -17.96 -6.50 3.86
N ASN A 32 -17.26 -5.36 3.88
CA ASN A 32 -17.81 -4.03 3.61
C ASN A 32 -17.67 -3.69 2.12
N LYS A 33 -18.47 -2.72 1.65
CA LYS A 33 -18.39 -2.21 0.27
C LYS A 33 -16.99 -1.69 -0.06
N ASP A 34 -16.30 -1.08 0.90
CA ASP A 34 -14.96 -0.52 0.73
C ASP A 34 -13.87 -1.60 0.62
N LEU A 35 -14.14 -2.81 1.13
CA LEU A 35 -13.25 -3.96 1.05
C LEU A 35 -13.47 -4.76 -0.23
N ALA A 36 -14.55 -4.49 -0.97
CA ALA A 36 -14.81 -5.14 -2.23
C ALA A 36 -13.82 -4.67 -3.30
N PRO A 37 -13.41 -5.54 -4.24
CA PRO A 37 -12.58 -5.13 -5.36
C PRO A 37 -13.23 -3.97 -6.14
N THR A 38 -12.43 -2.97 -6.50
CA THR A 38 -12.91 -1.83 -7.29
C THR A 38 -13.35 -2.30 -8.68
N LEU A 39 -14.60 -1.99 -9.04
CA LEU A 39 -15.16 -2.27 -10.36
C LEU A 39 -14.38 -1.54 -11.45
N LEU A 40 -14.33 -2.12 -12.66
CA LEU A 40 -13.63 -1.53 -13.81
C LEU A 40 -14.13 -0.12 -14.13
N SER A 41 -15.44 0.12 -14.05
CA SER A 41 -16.05 1.45 -14.27
C SER A 41 -15.69 2.49 -13.20
N ALA A 42 -15.24 2.06 -12.02
CA ALA A 42 -14.84 2.94 -10.93
C ALA A 42 -13.32 3.20 -10.88
N ARG A 43 -12.53 2.57 -11.76
CA ARG A 43 -11.09 2.76 -11.82
C ARG A 43 -10.76 4.01 -12.63
N THR A 44 -10.64 5.14 -11.94
CA THR A 44 -10.29 6.45 -12.54
C THR A 44 -8.78 6.74 -12.56
N TRP A 45 -7.98 5.88 -11.91
CA TRP A 45 -6.54 6.06 -11.76
C TRP A 45 -5.80 5.63 -13.03
N SER A 46 -4.97 6.53 -13.54
CA SER A 46 -4.00 6.20 -14.60
C SER A 46 -2.60 5.98 -14.01
N TRP A 47 -1.67 5.51 -14.84
CA TRP A 47 -0.26 5.44 -14.46
C TRP A 47 0.31 6.79 -14.01
N ILE A 48 -0.20 7.88 -14.57
CA ILE A 48 0.18 9.25 -14.18
C ILE A 48 -0.34 9.53 -12.78
N SER A 49 -1.61 9.22 -12.48
CA SER A 49 -2.19 9.39 -11.14
C SER A 49 -1.37 8.64 -10.07
N LEU A 50 -0.94 7.43 -10.40
CA LEU A 50 -0.08 6.63 -9.52
C LEU A 50 1.30 7.29 -9.33
N SER A 51 1.93 7.75 -10.42
CA SER A 51 3.24 8.40 -10.37
C SER A 51 3.20 9.71 -9.57
N SER A 52 2.18 10.54 -9.79
CA SER A 52 1.96 11.79 -9.07
C SER A 52 1.72 11.56 -7.58
N TYR A 53 1.01 10.50 -7.21
CA TYR A 53 0.81 10.12 -5.81
C TYR A 53 2.15 9.84 -5.11
N TRP A 54 3.02 9.03 -5.72
CA TRP A 54 4.34 8.73 -5.15
C TRP A 54 5.24 9.95 -5.06
N TRP A 55 5.21 10.82 -6.08
CA TRP A 55 5.99 12.05 -6.07
C TRP A 55 5.51 13.01 -4.98
N GLY A 56 4.19 13.20 -4.84
CA GLY A 56 3.62 14.00 -3.76
C GLY A 56 3.96 13.45 -2.36
N ASN A 57 3.92 12.13 -2.18
CA ASN A 57 4.27 11.50 -0.91
C ASN A 57 5.76 11.65 -0.53
N ALA A 58 6.64 11.84 -1.51
CA ALA A 58 8.06 12.11 -1.27
C ALA A 58 8.30 13.48 -0.60
N PHE A 59 7.36 14.44 -0.73
CA PHE A 59 7.44 15.75 -0.10
C PHE A 59 6.72 15.78 1.25
N ASN A 60 7.36 15.22 2.27
CA ASN A 60 6.84 15.23 3.65
C ASN A 60 7.88 15.82 4.62
N ALA A 61 7.41 16.30 5.78
CA ALA A 61 8.26 16.99 6.76
C ALA A 61 9.42 16.12 7.28
N SER A 62 9.23 14.81 7.40
CA SER A 62 10.29 13.88 7.81
C SER A 62 11.44 13.87 6.80
N GLN A 63 11.11 13.84 5.51
CA GLN A 63 12.13 13.86 4.45
C GLN A 63 12.91 15.18 4.41
N TRP A 64 12.23 16.30 4.63
CA TRP A 64 12.89 17.61 4.76
C TRP A 64 13.82 17.69 5.98
N SER A 65 13.37 17.14 7.13
CA SER A 65 14.18 17.08 8.34
C SER A 65 15.44 16.24 8.16
N ASN A 66 15.36 15.13 7.42
CA ASN A 66 16.51 14.26 7.13
C ASN A 66 17.57 14.98 6.27
N GLY A 67 17.15 15.76 5.28
CA GLY A 67 18.09 16.58 4.50
C GLY A 67 18.71 17.71 5.32
N ALA A 68 17.90 18.39 6.13
CA ALA A 68 18.35 19.48 6.98
C ALA A 68 19.37 19.04 8.05
N SER A 69 19.17 17.85 8.65
CA SER A 69 20.11 17.33 9.65
C SER A 69 21.49 17.03 9.07
N LEU A 70 21.56 16.52 7.83
CA LEU A 70 22.84 16.30 7.14
C LEU A 70 23.57 17.63 6.87
N ILE A 71 22.84 18.66 6.44
CA ILE A 71 23.43 19.99 6.26
C ILE A 71 23.89 20.55 7.61
N ALA A 72 23.10 20.39 8.68
CA ALA A 72 23.44 20.86 10.02
C ALA A 72 24.71 20.18 10.60
N VAL A 73 24.97 18.91 10.25
CA VAL A 73 26.20 18.20 10.63
C VAL A 73 27.42 18.65 9.80
N GLY A 74 27.21 19.44 8.75
CA GLY A 74 28.28 20.09 7.97
C GLY A 74 28.41 19.61 6.53
N LEU A 75 27.44 18.87 5.99
CA LEU A 75 27.46 18.49 4.57
C LEU A 75 27.03 19.64 3.67
N ASN A 76 27.67 19.73 2.50
CA ASN A 76 27.16 20.59 1.43
C ASN A 76 25.79 20.07 0.94
N TRP A 77 24.93 20.98 0.49
CA TRP A 77 23.58 20.65 0.05
C TRP A 77 23.53 19.54 -1.03
N HIS A 78 24.51 19.54 -1.96
CA HIS A 78 24.64 18.48 -2.96
C HIS A 78 24.96 17.10 -2.35
N GLN A 79 25.81 17.07 -1.31
CA GLN A 79 26.19 15.82 -0.64
C GLN A 79 25.03 15.26 0.18
N ALA A 80 24.24 16.14 0.82
CA ALA A 80 23.01 15.78 1.50
C ALA A 80 21.96 15.19 0.53
N LEU A 81 21.81 15.75 -0.68
CA LEU A 81 20.94 15.21 -1.73
C LEU A 81 21.39 13.81 -2.21
N ILE A 82 22.70 13.62 -2.41
CA ILE A 82 23.22 12.32 -2.85
C ILE A 82 22.99 11.26 -1.76
N LEU A 83 23.29 11.57 -0.49
CA LEU A 83 23.13 10.60 0.60
C LEU A 83 21.68 10.24 0.90
N THR A 84 20.76 11.20 0.85
CA THR A 84 19.31 10.92 0.99
C THR A 84 18.76 10.09 -0.16
N SER A 85 19.40 10.10 -1.33
CA SER A 85 19.01 9.30 -2.50
C SER A 85 19.65 7.90 -2.56
N ASN A 86 20.65 7.62 -1.73
CA ASN A 86 21.49 6.43 -1.91
C ASN A 86 20.88 5.19 -1.22
N TRP A 87 20.11 4.41 -1.99
CA TRP A 87 19.57 3.11 -1.60
C TRP A 87 20.63 2.01 -1.40
N ALA A 88 21.92 2.29 -1.68
CA ALA A 88 22.98 1.27 -1.72
C ALA A 88 23.57 0.87 -0.35
N ASN A 89 23.20 1.52 0.76
CA ASN A 89 23.81 1.26 2.07
C ASN A 89 22.92 0.49 3.08
N LEU A 90 21.80 -0.09 2.66
CA LEU A 90 20.89 -0.88 3.53
C LEU A 90 21.09 -2.40 3.40
N LYS A 91 22.33 -2.87 3.20
CA LYS A 91 22.70 -4.27 3.48
C LYS A 91 23.36 -4.34 4.86
N GLN A 92 22.56 -4.13 5.90
CA GLN A 92 22.87 -4.62 7.25
C GLN A 92 22.03 -5.86 7.50
#